data_AF-A0AAU3LGH7-F1
#
_entry.id   AF-A0AAU3LGH7-F1
#
_cell.length_a   1.000
_cell.length_b   1.000
_cell.length_c   1.000
_cell.angle_alpha   90.00
_cell.angle_beta   90.00
_cell.angle_gamma   90.00
#
_symmetry.space_group_name_H-M   'P 1'
#
loop_
_entity.id
_entity.type
_entity.pdbx_description
1 polymer ?
#
loop_
_entity_poly.entity_id
_entity_poly.type
_entity_poly.pdbx_seq_one_letter_code
_entity_poly.pdbx_strand_id
1 'polypeptide(L)' 'MKGDRHPKPDVEAALRRAEKAGLKVRRDQNGHRWGYVLCCPCSASTKVWSTPANAGTEGKKINEFTSRHSNCA' A
#
# COMPACT_ATOMS: atom_id res chain seq x y z
N MET A 1 -4.04 2.38 20.92
CA MET A 1 -4.54 2.16 19.55
C MET A 1 -3.41 1.49 18.75
N LYS A 2 -3.48 0.18 18.54
CA LYS A 2 -2.44 -0.63 17.86
C LYS A 2 -3.15 -1.52 16.86
N GLY A 3 -3.25 -1.12 15.59
CA GLY A 3 -4.01 -1.92 14.60
C GLY A 3 -3.79 -1.58 13.14
N ASP A 4 -3.28 -0.39 12.81
CA ASP A 4 -3.13 0.04 11.41
C ASP A 4 -1.77 -0.31 10.77
N ARG A 5 -0.94 -1.08 11.47
CA ARG A 5 0.38 -1.48 10.98
C ARG A 5 0.30 -2.82 10.28
N HIS A 6 0.87 -2.87 9.07
CA HIS A 6 1.04 -4.14 8.37
C HIS A 6 2.03 -5.00 9.18
N PRO A 7 1.79 -6.31 9.37
CA PRO A 7 2.71 -7.18 10.12
C PRO A 7 4.09 -7.35 9.47
N LYS A 8 4.32 -6.75 8.29
CA LYS A 8 5.57 -6.82 7.54
C LYS A 8 6.16 -5.42 7.39
N PRO A 9 7.40 -5.19 7.83
CA PRO A 9 8.00 -3.85 7.84
C PRO A 9 8.21 -3.29 6.44
N ASP A 10 8.55 -4.12 5.43
CA ASP A 10 8.71 -3.66 4.04
C ASP A 10 7.43 -3.08 3.46
N VAL A 11 6.29 -3.75 3.71
CA VAL A 11 4.98 -3.29 3.26
C VAL A 11 4.59 -2.03 4.02
N GLU A 12 4.80 -1.97 5.33
CA GLU A 12 4.53 -0.76 6.11
C GLU A 12 5.35 0.45 5.61
N ALA A 13 6.63 0.25 5.31
CA ALA A 13 7.48 1.31 4.77
C ALA A 13 6.97 1.79 3.40
N ALA A 14 6.46 0.90 2.55
CA ALA A 14 5.86 1.26 1.27
C ALA A 14 4.53 2.01 1.44
N LEU A 15 3.67 1.58 2.36
CA LEU A 15 2.41 2.27 2.69
C LEU A 15 2.65 3.70 3.18
N ARG A 16 3.62 3.88 4.09
CA ARG A 16 4.00 5.23 4.57
C ARG A 16 4.49 6.13 3.43
N ARG A 17 5.21 5.59 2.45
CA ARG A 17 5.62 6.34 1.26
C ARG A 17 4.41 6.71 0.40
N ALA A 18 3.46 5.80 0.24
CA ALA A 18 2.22 6.05 -0.49
C ALA A 18 1.42 7.19 0.15
N GLU A 19 1.21 7.14 1.47
CA GLU A 19 0.53 8.22 2.21
C GLU A 19 1.26 9.56 2.07
N LYS A 20 2.59 9.56 2.16
CA LYS A 20 3.42 10.77 1.99
C LYS A 20 3.31 11.36 0.57
N ALA A 21 3.13 10.51 -0.43
CA ALA A 21 2.90 10.93 -1.82
C ALA A 21 1.45 11.35 -2.09
N GLY A 22 0.58 11.40 -1.07
CA GLY A 22 -0.81 11.82 -1.20
C GLY A 22 -1.76 10.72 -1.68
N LEU A 23 -1.31 9.45 -1.72
CA LEU A 23 -2.18 8.32 -1.99
C LEU A 23 -3.00 7.95 -0.74
N LYS A 24 -4.23 7.50 -0.96
CA LYS A 24 -5.15 7.10 0.10
C LYS A 24 -5.00 5.61 0.40
N VAL A 25 -4.42 5.29 1.54
CA VAL A 25 -4.35 3.91 2.03
C VAL A 25 -5.65 3.57 2.77
N ARG A 26 -6.34 2.51 2.32
CA ARG A 26 -7.56 2.02 2.94
C ARG A 26 -7.34 0.60 3.45
N ARG A 27 -7.40 0.42 4.75
CA ARG A 27 -7.39 -0.92 5.35
C ARG A 27 -8.74 -1.57 5.10
N ASP A 28 -8.71 -2.76 4.53
CA ASP A 28 -9.87 -3.56 4.15
C ASP A 28 -9.46 -5.00 4.39
N GLN A 29 -9.33 -5.33 5.68
CA GLN A 29 -8.85 -6.63 6.11
C GLN A 29 -9.96 -7.66 5.85
N ASN A 30 -9.86 -8.32 4.69
CA ASN A 30 -10.81 -9.31 4.23
C ASN A 30 -10.04 -10.57 3.83
N GLY A 31 -10.03 -11.55 4.74
CA GLY A 31 -9.25 -12.79 4.58
C GLY A 31 -7.77 -12.51 4.41
N HIS A 32 -7.22 -12.87 3.25
CA HIS A 32 -5.81 -12.67 2.91
C HIS A 32 -5.47 -11.24 2.49
N ARG A 33 -6.47 -10.40 2.20
CA ARG A 33 -6.25 -8.99 1.84
C ARG A 33 -6.13 -8.16 3.10
N TRP A 34 -5.09 -7.35 3.18
CA TRP A 34 -4.92 -6.36 4.25
C TRP A 34 -5.65 -5.06 3.92
N GLY A 35 -5.59 -4.62 2.66
CA GLY A 35 -6.25 -3.40 2.23
C GLY A 35 -5.96 -3.01 0.78
N TYR A 36 -6.06 -1.71 0.52
CA TYR A 36 -5.87 -1.09 -0.78
C TYR A 36 -5.08 0.21 -0.64
N VAL A 37 -4.29 0.54 -1.66
CA VAL A 37 -3.76 1.89 -1.87
C VAL A 37 -4.46 2.48 -3.09
N LEU A 38 -5.06 3.65 -2.93
CA LEU A 38 -5.87 4.33 -3.92
C LEU A 38 -5.18 5.63 -4.35
N CYS A 39 -5.11 5.87 -5.64
CA CYS A 39 -4.70 7.13 -6.24
C CYS A 39 -5.95 7.93 -6.62
N CYS A 40 -6.14 9.09 -5.99
CA CYS A 40 -7.25 10.00 -6.32
C CYS A 40 -7.19 10.56 -7.75
N PRO A 41 -6.08 11.14 -8.26
CA PRO A 41 -6.08 11.78 -9.57
C PRO A 41 -6.28 10.81 -10.74
N CYS A 42 -5.89 9.55 -10.56
CA CYS A 42 -5.88 8.56 -11.63
C CYS A 42 -6.90 7.43 -11.43
N SER A 43 -7.70 7.46 -10.36
CA SER A 43 -8.61 6.38 -9.94
C SER A 43 -7.97 4.98 -9.88
N ALA A 44 -6.63 4.89 -9.90
CA ALA A 44 -5.92 3.63 -9.85
C ALA A 44 -5.89 3.11 -8.43
N SER A 45 -5.92 1.79 -8.27
CA SER A 45 -5.77 1.17 -6.96
C SER A 45 -4.92 -0.09 -7.04
N THR A 46 -4.15 -0.35 -5.99
CA THR A 46 -3.43 -1.60 -5.81
C THR A 46 -3.87 -2.29 -4.53
N LYS A 47 -3.98 -3.62 -4.58
CA LYS A 47 -4.38 -4.45 -3.44
C LYS A 47 -3.15 -4.76 -2.61
N VAL A 48 -3.30 -4.70 -1.29
CA VAL A 48 -2.26 -5.02 -0.33
C VAL A 48 -2.64 -6.33 0.33
N TRP A 49 -1.81 -7.35 0.17
CA TRP A 49 -2.01 -8.68 0.77
C TRP A 49 -1.35 -8.76 2.14
N SER A 50 -2.03 -9.35 3.11
CA SER A 50 -1.51 -9.54 4.47
C SER A 50 -0.48 -10.67 4.55
N THR A 51 -0.62 -11.68 3.68
CA THR A 51 0.25 -12.85 3.58
C THR A 51 0.79 -13.01 2.15
N PRO A 52 1.64 -12.07 1.66
CA PRO A 52 2.31 -12.26 0.39
C PRO A 52 3.37 -13.35 0.53
N ALA A 53 3.55 -14.18 -0.52
CA ALA A 53 4.61 -15.19 -0.57
C ALA A 53 6.01 -14.58 -0.34
N ASN A 54 6.19 -13.31 -0.73
CA ASN A 54 7.39 -12.53 -0.44
C ASN A 54 7.01 -11.07 -0.10
N ALA A 55 7.21 -10.69 1.17
CA ALA A 55 6.87 -9.35 1.66
C ALA A 55 7.70 -8.22 1.04
N GLY A 56 8.96 -8.50 0.68
CA GLY A 56 9.83 -7.52 0.03
C GLY A 56 9.35 -7.19 -1.38
N THR A 57 8.93 -8.20 -2.13
CA THR A 57 8.34 -8.01 -3.48
C THR A 57 7.05 -7.21 -3.43
N GLU A 58 6.19 -7.48 -2.43
CA GLU A 58 4.95 -6.72 -2.26
C GLU A 58 5.21 -5.25 -1.90
N GLY A 59 6.13 -5.00 -0.96
CA GLY A 59 6.56 -3.65 -0.62
C GLY A 59 7.12 -2.92 -1.85
N LYS A 60 7.94 -3.60 -2.67
CA LYS A 60 8.45 -3.04 -3.92
C LYS A 60 7.33 -2.67 -4.90
N LYS A 61 6.33 -3.53 -5.09
CA LYS A 61 5.18 -3.25 -5.96
C LYS A 61 4.40 -2.01 -5.52
N ILE A 62 4.13 -1.88 -4.21
CA ILE A 62 3.45 -0.71 -3.66
C ILE A 62 4.30 0.55 -3.87
N ASN A 63 5.62 0.43 -3.69
CA ASN A 63 6.54 1.54 -3.89
C ASN A 63 6.61 1.95 -5.37
N GLU A 64 6.64 1.00 -6.31
CA GLU A 64 6.59 1.28 -7.75
C GLU A 64 5.26 1.92 -8.16
N PHE A 65 4.14 1.44 -7.61
CA PHE A 65 2.84 2.08 -7.79
C PHE A 65 2.85 3.52 -7.27
N THR A 66 3.39 3.71 -6.07
CA THR A 66 3.54 5.03 -5.44
C THR A 66 4.39 5.95 -6.30
N SER A 67 5.57 5.52 -6.76
CA SER A 67 6.45 6.34 -7.61
C SER A 67 5.84 6.67 -8.97
N ARG A 68 5.04 5.77 -9.56
CA ARG A 68 4.31 6.06 -10.81
C ARG A 68 3.20 7.09 -10.62
N HIS A 69 2.60 7.10 -9.43
CA HIS A 69 1.45 7.96 -9.13
C HIS A 69 1.79 9.19 -8.27
N SER A 70 3.02 9.31 -7.78
CA SER A 70 3.50 10.48 -7.05
C SER A 70 3.61 11.72 -7.94
N ASN A 71 3.67 11.52 -9.27
CA ASN A 71 3.68 12.58 -10.27
C ASN A 71 2.31 12.78 -10.94
N CYS A 72 1.24 12.16 -10.43
CA CYS A 72 -0.13 12.43 -10.87
C CYS A 72 -0.77 13.62 -10.11
N ALA A 73 -0.03 14.24 -9.18
CA ALA A 73 -0.46 15.40 -8.40
C ALA A 73 0.04 16.71 -9.02
#